data_AF-A0AAU8SE02-F1
#
_entry.id   AF-A0AAU8SE02-F1
#
_cell.length_a   1.000
_cell.length_b   1.000
_cell.length_c   1.000
_cell.angle_alpha   90.00
_cell.angle_beta   90.00
_cell.angle_gamma   90.00
#
_symmetry.space_group_name_H-M   'P 1'
#
loop_
_entity.id
_entity.type
_entity.pdbx_description
1 polymer ?
#
loop_
_entity_poly.entity_id
_entity_poly.type
_entity_poly.pdbx_seq_one_letter_code
_entity_poly.pdbx_strand_id
1 'polypeptide(L)'
;MPDDVQAPHRSPPLAGETAEAAEAAEAPAKVSAQAPAAAADAGERRALFSHCGWFSALAPAHQALVVAQSHAEYRDAGDWVARRQAPTEYWIGVHRGLVKLAIYNVPGRGCTFSGVPSGGWFGEGSVIKRELRKYDVIAIQRSLVLFVPTATFHALLDSSLPFTGFVIRQLNNRMGEFIASIQNSRLLDVNARVAQSLAQLFNPALYPDTGATLAISQEELGMLVGVSRQRINQALQHLERLGALRVAYNQIEVLDLPRLAAFGMEQI
;
A
#
# COMPACT_ATOMS: atom_id res chain seq x y z
N MET A 1 8.98 -73.20 -57.23
CA MET A 1 8.16 -72.71 -58.34
C MET A 1 6.76 -72.43 -57.80
N PRO A 2 6.25 -71.20 -57.86
CA PRO A 2 6.90 -69.87 -57.87
C PRO A 2 6.37 -69.00 -56.69
N ASP A 3 7.01 -67.93 -56.21
CA ASP A 3 7.40 -66.64 -56.82
C ASP A 3 6.24 -65.77 -57.33
N ASP A 4 6.09 -64.60 -56.69
CA ASP A 4 5.74 -63.26 -57.24
C ASP A 4 5.43 -62.35 -56.03
N VAL A 5 6.28 -61.45 -55.54
CA VAL A 5 6.93 -60.27 -56.15
C VAL A 5 5.93 -59.31 -56.79
N GLN A 6 5.46 -58.32 -56.03
CA GLN A 6 5.37 -56.95 -56.56
C GLN A 6 5.59 -55.89 -55.47
N ALA A 7 6.44 -54.93 -55.84
CA ALA A 7 7.06 -53.88 -55.02
C ALA A 7 6.21 -52.58 -55.03
N PRO A 8 6.65 -51.45 -54.44
CA PRO A 8 5.79 -50.60 -53.60
C PRO A 8 5.26 -49.34 -54.31
N HIS A 9 4.12 -48.82 -53.84
CA HIS A 9 3.67 -47.46 -54.15
C HIS A 9 3.88 -46.52 -52.96
N ARG A 10 4.60 -45.41 -53.20
CA ARG A 10 4.84 -44.29 -52.28
C ARG A 10 3.78 -43.19 -52.42
N SER A 11 3.36 -42.68 -51.25
CA SER A 11 2.98 -41.28 -50.91
C SER A 11 1.66 -40.70 -51.43
N PRO A 12 1.01 -39.74 -50.71
CA PRO A 12 1.59 -38.81 -49.71
C PRO A 12 0.87 -38.76 -48.34
N PRO A 13 1.44 -38.08 -47.32
CA PRO A 13 0.78 -37.81 -46.06
C PRO A 13 -0.11 -36.55 -46.16
N LEU A 14 -1.23 -36.55 -45.44
CA LEU A 14 -2.06 -35.38 -45.15
C LEU A 14 -2.31 -35.43 -43.63
N ALA A 15 -1.61 -34.62 -42.84
CA ALA A 15 -2.02 -33.26 -42.41
C ALA A 15 -3.16 -33.33 -41.39
N GLY A 16 -3.02 -32.91 -40.13
CA GLY A 16 -1.89 -32.38 -39.38
C GLY A 16 -2.25 -32.39 -37.89
N GLU A 17 -1.25 -32.65 -37.06
CA GLU A 17 -1.30 -32.34 -35.64
C GLU A 17 -1.40 -30.81 -35.50
N THR A 18 -2.53 -30.32 -35.00
CA THR A 18 -2.56 -29.00 -34.37
C THR A 18 -2.56 -29.22 -32.87
N ALA A 19 -1.34 -29.37 -32.35
CA ALA A 19 -1.03 -28.90 -31.02
C ALA A 19 -1.44 -27.43 -30.95
N GLU A 20 -2.57 -27.14 -30.31
CA GLU A 20 -2.96 -25.78 -30.01
C GLU A 20 -2.02 -25.31 -28.89
N ALA A 21 -0.96 -24.65 -29.35
CA ALA A 21 0.09 -24.08 -28.55
C ALA A 21 -0.54 -23.24 -27.44
N ALA A 22 -0.13 -23.53 -26.21
CA ALA A 22 -0.20 -22.59 -25.11
C ALA A 22 0.39 -21.27 -25.62
N GLU A 23 -0.48 -20.30 -25.85
CA GLU A 23 -0.12 -18.92 -26.08
C GLU A 23 0.56 -18.46 -24.79
N ALA A 24 1.89 -18.61 -24.78
CA ALA A 24 2.76 -18.04 -23.78
C ALA A 24 2.47 -16.55 -23.79
N ALA A 25 1.68 -16.09 -22.82
CA ALA A 25 1.41 -14.69 -22.59
C ALA A 25 2.75 -13.98 -22.48
N GLU A 26 3.10 -13.32 -23.59
CA GLU A 26 4.29 -12.53 -23.77
C GLU A 26 4.35 -11.55 -22.59
N ALA A 27 5.37 -11.69 -21.76
CA ALA A 27 5.60 -10.79 -20.65
C ALA A 27 5.57 -9.36 -21.21
N PRO A 28 4.69 -8.46 -20.70
CA PRO A 28 4.60 -7.13 -21.28
C PRO A 28 5.97 -6.48 -21.18
N ALA A 29 6.41 -5.99 -22.33
CA ALA A 29 7.68 -5.36 -22.59
C ALA A 29 8.11 -4.41 -21.46
N LYS A 30 9.42 -4.41 -21.19
CA LYS A 30 10.12 -3.46 -20.31
C LYS A 30 9.43 -2.10 -20.35
N VAL A 31 8.71 -1.77 -19.27
CA VAL A 31 8.29 -0.39 -19.01
C VAL A 31 9.58 0.40 -18.89
N SER A 32 9.92 1.08 -19.98
CA SER A 32 10.93 2.12 -19.99
C SER A 32 10.58 3.06 -18.86
N ALA A 33 11.44 3.08 -17.84
CA ALA A 33 11.37 4.06 -16.77
C ALA A 33 11.57 5.43 -17.42
N GLN A 34 10.48 6.10 -17.79
CA GLN A 34 10.50 7.53 -18.01
C GLN A 34 11.08 8.16 -16.74
N ALA A 35 12.15 8.92 -16.91
CA ALA A 35 12.86 9.59 -15.83
C ALA A 35 11.86 10.33 -14.93
N PRO A 36 11.97 10.20 -13.60
CA PRO A 36 11.06 10.90 -12.69
C PRO A 36 11.20 12.40 -12.92
N ALA A 37 10.07 13.11 -12.85
CA ALA A 37 10.01 14.56 -12.79
C ALA A 37 11.08 15.07 -11.81
N ALA A 38 11.87 16.06 -12.27
CA ALA A 38 13.11 16.54 -11.69
C ALA A 38 13.24 16.30 -10.17
N ALA A 39 14.28 15.57 -9.77
CA ALA A 39 14.63 15.35 -8.38
C ALA A 39 14.59 16.69 -7.64
N ALA A 40 13.63 16.83 -6.72
CA ALA A 40 13.49 17.99 -5.86
C ALA A 40 14.87 18.39 -5.33
N ASP A 41 15.23 19.67 -5.37
CA ASP A 41 16.56 20.08 -4.93
C ASP A 41 16.76 19.78 -3.42
N ALA A 42 18.00 19.86 -2.93
CA ALA A 42 18.26 19.51 -1.53
C ALA A 42 17.46 20.37 -0.52
N GLY A 43 17.12 21.61 -0.88
CA GLY A 43 16.28 22.50 -0.09
C GLY A 43 14.82 22.03 -0.05
N GLU A 44 14.26 21.70 -1.21
CA GLU A 44 12.92 21.14 -1.33
C GLU A 44 12.79 19.80 -0.58
N ARG A 45 13.77 18.89 -0.74
CA ARG A 45 13.77 17.62 0.01
C ARG A 45 13.80 17.87 1.51
N ARG A 46 14.66 18.77 1.98
CA ARG A 46 14.69 19.15 3.39
C ARG A 46 13.33 19.66 3.86
N ALA A 47 12.67 20.53 3.10
CA ALA A 47 11.34 21.03 3.44
C ALA A 47 10.30 19.90 3.54
N LEU A 48 10.32 18.93 2.63
CA LEU A 48 9.43 17.75 2.69
C LEU A 48 9.67 16.92 3.96
N PHE A 49 10.93 16.58 4.25
CA PHE A 49 11.29 15.76 5.42
C PHE A 49 11.10 16.49 6.76
N SER A 50 11.17 17.83 6.80
CA SER A 50 10.91 18.62 8.01
C SER A 50 9.48 18.46 8.57
N HIS A 51 8.53 17.98 7.77
CA HIS A 51 7.19 17.63 8.24
C HIS A 51 7.17 16.29 9.01
N CYS A 52 8.18 15.44 8.82
CA CYS A 52 8.27 14.15 9.50
C CYS A 52 8.84 14.33 10.91
N GLY A 53 8.05 14.02 11.94
CA GLY A 53 8.47 14.15 13.34
C GLY A 53 9.78 13.41 13.67
N TRP A 54 10.01 12.24 13.05
CA TRP A 54 11.25 11.48 13.23
C TRP A 54 12.47 12.19 12.67
N PHE A 55 12.33 12.93 11.56
CA PHE A 55 13.41 13.65 10.91
C PHE A 55 13.81 14.90 11.71
N SER A 56 12.82 15.64 12.19
CA SER A 56 13.04 16.84 13.02
C SER A 56 13.73 16.51 14.36
N ALA A 57 13.59 15.27 14.85
CA ALA A 57 14.27 14.79 16.05
C ALA A 57 15.72 14.32 15.81
N LEU A 58 16.18 14.25 14.56
CA LEU A 58 17.54 13.82 14.22
C LEU A 58 18.57 14.92 14.50
N ALA A 59 19.79 14.50 14.85
CA ALA A 59 20.96 15.38 14.84
C ALA A 59 21.22 15.94 13.42
N PRO A 60 21.81 17.14 13.28
CA PRO A 60 22.03 17.78 11.98
C PRO A 60 22.77 16.92 10.95
N ALA A 61 23.75 16.11 11.38
CA ALA A 61 24.48 15.20 10.51
C ALA A 61 23.58 14.08 9.93
N HIS A 62 22.70 13.52 10.75
CA HIS A 62 21.71 12.53 10.33
C HIS A 62 20.64 13.14 9.41
N GLN A 63 20.21 14.38 9.66
CA GLN A 63 19.32 15.09 8.74
C GLN A 63 19.98 15.31 7.37
N ALA A 64 21.26 15.74 7.37
CA ALA A 64 22.02 15.92 6.14
C ALA A 64 22.16 14.60 5.36
N LEU A 65 22.42 13.49 6.04
CA LEU A 65 22.45 12.16 5.44
C LEU A 65 21.11 11.82 4.75
N VAL A 66 19.98 12.00 5.45
CA VAL A 66 18.66 11.73 4.88
C VAL A 66 18.40 12.59 3.64
N VAL A 67 18.65 13.90 3.71
CA VAL A 67 18.42 14.83 2.59
C VAL A 67 19.31 14.52 1.38
N ALA A 68 20.53 14.03 1.63
CA ALA A 68 21.48 13.67 0.58
C ALA A 68 21.11 12.36 -0.13
N GLN A 69 20.60 11.37 0.60
CA GLN A 69 20.41 10.00 0.11
C GLN A 69 18.97 9.68 -0.28
N SER A 70 17.99 10.43 0.23
CA SER A 70 16.57 10.18 0.02
C SER A 70 16.03 11.02 -1.13
N HIS A 71 14.89 10.61 -1.67
CA HIS A 71 14.20 11.34 -2.72
C HIS A 71 12.68 11.28 -2.51
N ALA A 72 11.96 12.06 -3.32
CA ALA A 72 10.51 12.13 -3.30
C ALA A 72 9.99 12.08 -4.73
N GLU A 73 8.87 11.39 -4.95
CA GLU A 73 8.27 11.25 -6.28
C GLU A 73 6.74 11.32 -6.21
N TYR A 74 6.14 11.90 -7.24
CA TYR A 74 4.70 11.80 -7.45
C TYR A 74 4.34 10.46 -8.07
N ARG A 75 3.23 9.89 -7.61
CA ARG A 75 2.61 8.67 -8.11
C ARG A 75 1.13 8.95 -8.33
N ASP A 76 0.65 8.74 -9.54
CA ASP A 76 -0.76 8.94 -9.88
C ASP A 76 -1.61 7.75 -9.39
N ALA A 77 -2.93 7.92 -9.39
CA ALA A 77 -3.83 6.86 -8.96
C ALA A 77 -3.63 5.59 -9.81
N GLY A 78 -3.45 4.44 -9.15
CA GLY A 78 -3.16 3.16 -9.80
C GLY A 78 -1.67 2.87 -9.99
N ASP A 79 -0.79 3.86 -9.80
CA ASP A 79 0.64 3.65 -9.92
C ASP A 79 1.18 2.73 -8.82
N TRP A 80 2.13 1.90 -9.23
CA TRP A 80 2.85 1.02 -8.34
C TRP A 80 4.00 1.76 -7.69
N VAL A 81 4.00 1.80 -6.36
CA VAL A 81 5.06 2.37 -5.53
C VAL A 81 6.12 1.31 -5.23
N ALA A 82 5.68 0.07 -4.95
CA ALA A 82 6.55 -1.07 -4.75
C ALA A 82 5.81 -2.37 -5.11
N ARG A 83 6.56 -3.36 -5.60
CA ARG A 83 6.03 -4.68 -5.98
C ARG A 83 6.33 -5.70 -4.91
N ARG A 84 5.37 -6.58 -4.61
CA ARG A 84 5.60 -7.79 -3.81
C ARG A 84 6.70 -8.64 -4.45
N GLN A 85 7.50 -9.28 -3.60
CA GLN A 85 8.70 -10.06 -3.98
C GLN A 85 9.83 -9.25 -4.65
N ALA A 86 9.69 -7.93 -4.85
CA ALA A 86 10.83 -7.11 -5.25
C ALA A 86 11.81 -6.92 -4.08
N PRO A 87 13.10 -6.66 -4.37
CA PRO A 87 14.07 -6.22 -3.36
C PRO A 87 13.55 -5.01 -2.56
N THR A 88 13.86 -5.00 -1.26
CA THR A 88 13.52 -3.86 -0.40
C THR A 88 14.66 -2.85 -0.45
N GLU A 89 14.53 -1.86 -1.33
CA GLU A 89 15.53 -0.79 -1.52
C GLU A 89 15.29 0.44 -0.63
N TYR A 90 14.03 0.65 -0.22
CA TYR A 90 13.61 1.85 0.50
C TYR A 90 12.65 1.56 1.65
N TRP A 91 12.79 2.32 2.73
CA TRP A 91 11.69 2.60 3.66
C TRP A 91 10.86 3.75 3.08
N ILE A 92 9.53 3.64 3.15
CA ILE A 92 8.61 4.48 2.36
C ILE A 92 7.68 5.28 3.27
N GLY A 93 7.53 6.56 2.97
CA GLY A 93 6.59 7.47 3.61
C GLY A 93 5.64 8.11 2.61
N VAL A 94 4.43 8.45 3.05
CA VAL A 94 3.46 9.22 2.25
C VAL A 94 3.45 10.64 2.78
N HIS A 95 4.01 11.58 2.04
CA HIS A 95 3.97 12.99 2.43
C HIS A 95 2.58 13.59 2.19
N ARG A 96 1.98 13.26 1.04
CA ARG A 96 0.61 13.67 0.69
C ARG A 96 -0.08 12.56 -0.10
N GLY A 97 -1.37 12.37 0.13
CA GLY A 97 -2.20 11.41 -0.59
C GLY A 97 -2.49 10.16 0.24
N LEU A 98 -2.70 9.04 -0.45
CA LEU A 98 -3.10 7.76 0.13
C LEU A 98 -2.59 6.62 -0.75
N VAL A 99 -1.87 5.69 -0.15
CA VAL A 99 -1.47 4.43 -0.79
C VAL A 99 -2.12 3.25 -0.06
N LYS A 100 -2.24 2.11 -0.74
CA LYS A 100 -2.71 0.86 -0.14
C LYS A 100 -1.64 -0.20 -0.15
N LEU A 101 -1.68 -1.04 0.88
CA LEU A 101 -0.87 -2.25 1.00
C LEU A 101 -1.75 -3.45 0.65
N ALA A 102 -1.48 -4.11 -0.47
CA ALA A 102 -2.36 -5.14 -1.00
C ALA A 102 -1.61 -6.40 -1.45
N ILE A 103 -2.34 -7.52 -1.55
CA ILE A 103 -1.88 -8.73 -2.23
C ILE A 103 -2.96 -9.17 -3.19
N TYR A 104 -2.54 -9.51 -4.41
CA TYR A 104 -3.41 -10.13 -5.42
C TYR A 104 -2.97 -11.57 -5.67
N ASN A 105 -3.94 -12.45 -5.91
CA ASN A 105 -3.67 -13.79 -6.43
C ASN A 105 -3.64 -13.77 -7.97
N VAL A 106 -3.28 -14.91 -8.60
CA VAL A 106 -3.16 -15.01 -10.07
C VAL A 106 -4.44 -14.60 -10.82
N PRO A 107 -5.65 -14.98 -10.37
CA PRO A 107 -6.91 -14.47 -10.93
C PRO A 107 -7.20 -12.97 -10.71
N GLY A 108 -6.33 -12.22 -10.04
CA GLY A 108 -6.52 -10.80 -9.74
C GLY A 108 -7.41 -10.51 -8.52
N ARG A 109 -7.82 -11.52 -7.75
CA ARG A 109 -8.54 -11.31 -6.49
C ARG A 109 -7.56 -10.79 -5.44
N GLY A 110 -7.83 -9.56 -4.99
CA GLY A 110 -7.01 -8.84 -4.03
C GLY A 110 -7.52 -8.91 -2.59
N CYS A 111 -6.61 -8.70 -1.66
CA CYS A 111 -6.90 -8.30 -0.29
C CYS A 111 -6.09 -7.04 0.02
N THR A 112 -6.73 -6.00 0.53
CA THR A 112 -6.03 -4.81 1.04
C THR A 112 -5.86 -4.96 2.54
N PHE A 113 -4.62 -4.90 3.03
CA PHE A 113 -4.32 -5.01 4.45
C PHE A 113 -4.55 -3.71 5.19
N SER A 114 -4.16 -2.60 4.56
CA SER A 114 -4.18 -1.28 5.19
C SER A 114 -4.05 -0.19 4.14
N GLY A 115 -4.61 0.98 4.45
CA GLY A 115 -4.35 2.23 3.76
C GLY A 115 -3.35 3.04 4.56
N VAL A 116 -2.40 3.68 3.88
CA VAL A 116 -1.42 4.58 4.48
C VAL A 116 -1.66 5.99 3.94
N PRO A 117 -2.36 6.84 4.71
CA PRO A 117 -2.58 8.23 4.36
C PRO A 117 -1.36 9.11 4.64
N SER A 118 -1.54 10.42 4.48
CA SER A 118 -0.50 11.44 4.64
C SER A 118 0.13 11.40 6.04
N GLY A 119 1.45 11.58 6.11
CA GLY A 119 2.26 11.45 7.33
C GLY A 119 2.63 9.99 7.66
N GLY A 120 2.04 9.02 6.98
CA GLY A 120 2.25 7.60 7.24
C GLY A 120 3.56 7.04 6.71
N TRP A 121 4.22 6.23 7.55
CA TRP A 121 5.40 5.45 7.21
C TRP A 121 5.14 3.95 7.35
N PHE A 122 5.73 3.17 6.46
CA PHE A 122 5.52 1.73 6.37
C PHE A 122 6.67 0.98 5.67
N GLY A 123 6.65 -0.35 5.78
CA GLY A 123 7.63 -1.24 5.16
C GLY A 123 8.85 -1.56 6.02
N GLU A 124 8.88 -1.04 7.25
CA GLU A 124 9.95 -1.23 8.25
C GLU A 124 10.28 -2.71 8.43
N GLY A 125 9.26 -3.57 8.50
CA GLY A 125 9.44 -5.00 8.72
C GLY A 125 10.28 -5.69 7.64
N SER A 126 10.13 -5.30 6.37
CA SER A 126 10.97 -5.82 5.28
C SER A 126 12.38 -5.22 5.32
N VAL A 127 12.52 -3.94 5.67
CA VAL A 127 13.81 -3.25 5.76
C VAL A 127 14.65 -3.84 6.90
N ILE A 128 14.09 -3.90 8.12
CA ILE A 128 14.77 -4.41 9.33
C ILE A 128 15.26 -5.85 9.13
N LYS A 129 14.41 -6.71 8.55
CA LYS A 129 14.73 -8.13 8.34
C LYS A 129 15.53 -8.39 7.06
N ARG A 130 15.78 -7.36 6.24
CA ARG A 130 16.44 -7.46 4.92
C ARG A 130 15.75 -8.49 4.01
N GLU A 131 14.43 -8.49 4.03
CA GLU A 131 13.60 -9.40 3.24
C GLU A 131 13.00 -8.71 2.02
N LEU A 132 12.56 -9.52 1.05
CA LEU A 132 11.73 -9.03 -0.06
C LEU A 132 10.42 -8.41 0.44
N ARG A 133 9.83 -7.54 -0.39
CA ARG A 133 8.52 -6.93 -0.12
C ARG A 133 7.45 -8.00 0.05
N LYS A 134 6.67 -7.91 1.12
CA LYS A 134 5.61 -8.89 1.44
C LYS A 134 4.28 -8.60 0.75
N TYR A 135 4.08 -7.36 0.31
CA TYR A 135 2.87 -6.87 -0.31
C TYR A 135 3.20 -5.84 -1.39
N ASP A 136 2.22 -5.61 -2.25
CA ASP A 136 2.19 -4.56 -3.23
C ASP A 136 1.83 -3.23 -2.56
N VAL A 137 2.35 -2.15 -3.13
CA VAL A 137 2.08 -0.79 -2.68
C VAL A 137 1.59 0.01 -3.87
N ILE A 138 0.36 0.49 -3.80
CA ILE A 138 -0.32 1.13 -4.94
C ILE A 138 -0.91 2.46 -4.47
N ALA A 139 -0.72 3.52 -5.24
CA ALA A 139 -1.35 4.80 -4.98
C ALA A 139 -2.86 4.73 -5.27
N ILE A 140 -3.70 5.12 -4.30
CA ILE A 140 -5.16 5.20 -4.46
C ILE A 140 -5.55 6.52 -5.15
N GLN A 141 -4.77 7.56 -4.88
CA GLN A 141 -4.91 8.89 -5.45
C GLN A 141 -3.52 9.43 -5.79
N ARG A 142 -3.45 10.57 -6.49
CA ARG A 142 -2.17 11.25 -6.69
C ARG A 142 -1.48 11.50 -5.35
N SER A 143 -0.32 10.91 -5.17
CA SER A 143 0.40 10.87 -3.90
C SER A 143 1.84 11.33 -4.08
N LEU A 144 2.34 12.12 -3.14
CA LEU A 144 3.76 12.44 -3.03
C LEU A 144 4.39 11.47 -2.03
N VAL A 145 5.28 10.63 -2.53
CA VAL A 145 5.88 9.50 -1.78
C VAL A 145 7.35 9.81 -1.51
N LEU A 146 7.79 9.56 -0.27
CA LEU A 146 9.17 9.72 0.19
C LEU A 146 9.86 8.35 0.25
N PHE A 147 11.10 8.31 -0.21
CA PHE A 147 11.90 7.09 -0.27
C PHE A 147 13.23 7.29 0.48
N VAL A 148 13.41 6.58 1.59
CA VAL A 148 14.64 6.56 2.39
C VAL A 148 15.38 5.25 2.11
N PRO A 149 16.61 5.26 1.56
CA PRO A 149 17.34 4.03 1.25
C PRO A 149 17.53 3.14 2.48
N THR A 150 17.47 1.82 2.31
CA THR A 150 17.67 0.87 3.43
C THR A 150 18.99 1.05 4.15
N ALA A 151 20.07 1.38 3.44
CA ALA A 151 21.36 1.69 4.05
C ALA A 151 21.28 2.93 4.97
N THR A 152 20.55 3.97 4.55
CA THR A 152 20.34 5.17 5.38
C THR A 152 19.47 4.84 6.58
N PHE A 153 18.40 4.07 6.40
CA PHE A 153 17.55 3.59 7.49
C PHE A 153 18.35 2.82 8.54
N HIS A 154 19.18 1.86 8.12
CA HIS A 154 20.01 1.07 9.04
C HIS A 154 21.06 1.94 9.74
N ALA A 155 21.74 2.84 9.01
CA ALA A 155 22.68 3.77 9.63
C ALA A 155 22.02 4.59 10.73
N LEU A 156 20.80 5.10 10.51
CA LEU A 156 20.04 5.82 11.53
C LEU A 156 19.61 4.91 12.69
N LEU A 157 19.18 3.69 12.41
CA LEU A 157 18.76 2.73 13.44
C LEU A 157 19.93 2.35 14.38
N ASP A 158 21.15 2.30 13.85
CA ASP A 158 22.35 1.94 14.59
C ASP A 158 22.93 3.12 15.40
N SER A 159 22.70 4.36 14.96
CA SER A 159 23.42 5.55 15.48
C SER A 159 22.52 6.67 16.04
N SER A 160 21.20 6.60 15.89
CA SER A 160 20.26 7.66 16.30
C SER A 160 19.19 7.13 17.25
N LEU A 161 19.41 7.30 18.56
CA LEU A 161 18.42 6.93 19.58
C LEU A 161 17.01 7.52 19.34
N PRO A 162 16.84 8.80 18.92
CA PRO A 162 15.52 9.32 18.58
C PRO A 162 14.84 8.55 17.45
N PHE A 163 15.59 8.16 16.42
CA PHE A 163 15.07 7.40 15.29
C PHE A 163 14.71 5.97 15.70
N THR A 164 15.59 5.30 16.42
CA THR A 164 15.34 3.94 16.94
C THR A 164 14.11 3.91 17.83
N GLY A 165 13.97 4.88 18.74
CA GLY A 165 12.77 5.03 19.56
C GLY A 165 11.52 5.29 18.73
N PHE A 166 11.62 6.08 17.64
CA PHE A 166 10.50 6.29 16.72
C PHE A 166 10.09 4.98 16.04
N VAL A 167 11.02 4.21 15.46
CA VAL A 167 10.73 2.94 14.79
C VAL A 167 10.07 1.93 15.74
N ILE A 168 10.55 1.83 16.98
CA ILE A 168 9.95 0.96 18.01
C ILE A 168 8.51 1.35 18.30
N ARG A 169 8.22 2.65 18.51
CA ARG A 169 6.85 3.13 18.72
C ARG A 169 5.97 2.89 17.50
N GLN A 170 6.49 3.12 16.30
CA GLN A 170 5.78 2.89 15.04
C GLN A 170 5.35 1.41 14.92
N LEU A 171 6.26 0.48 15.18
CA LEU A 171 5.97 -0.96 15.18
C LEU A 171 4.95 -1.35 16.26
N ASN A 172 5.04 -0.78 17.46
CA ASN A 172 4.10 -1.04 18.55
C ASN A 172 2.69 -0.55 18.21
N ASN A 173 2.56 0.68 17.70
CA ASN A 173 1.29 1.25 17.25
C ASN A 173 0.69 0.41 16.11
N ARG A 174 1.51 -0.02 15.15
CA ARG A 174 1.06 -0.87 14.03
C ARG A 174 0.58 -2.25 14.49
N MET A 175 1.25 -2.84 15.48
CA MET A 175 0.81 -4.09 16.09
C MET A 175 -0.56 -3.92 16.77
N GLY A 176 -0.76 -2.80 17.47
CA GLY A 176 -2.06 -2.44 18.04
C GLY A 176 -3.18 -2.37 16.99
N GLU A 177 -2.95 -1.69 15.87
CA GLU A 177 -3.91 -1.66 14.75
C GLU A 177 -4.21 -3.05 14.19
N PHE A 178 -3.20 -3.91 14.07
CA PHE A 178 -3.37 -5.26 13.54
C PHE A 178 -4.20 -6.15 14.49
N ILE A 179 -3.92 -6.10 15.80
CA ILE A 179 -4.71 -6.80 16.81
C ILE A 179 -6.15 -6.31 16.80
N ALA A 180 -6.36 -4.98 16.77
CA ALA A 180 -7.69 -4.39 16.70
C ALA A 180 -8.43 -4.80 15.41
N SER A 181 -7.74 -4.84 14.27
CA SER A 181 -8.33 -5.29 13.00
C SER A 181 -8.82 -6.74 13.06
N ILE A 182 -8.05 -7.64 13.67
CA ILE A 182 -8.46 -9.05 13.88
C ILE A 182 -9.68 -9.11 14.81
N GLN A 183 -9.64 -8.42 15.95
CA GLN A 183 -10.76 -8.36 16.90
C GLN A 183 -12.03 -7.86 16.22
N ASN A 184 -11.91 -6.74 15.50
CA ASN A 184 -13.00 -6.10 14.78
C ASN A 184 -13.58 -7.03 13.70
N SER A 185 -12.73 -7.75 12.96
CA SER A 185 -13.21 -8.70 11.95
C SER A 185 -14.05 -9.85 12.50
N ARG A 186 -13.85 -10.21 13.78
CA ARG A 186 -14.47 -11.36 14.44
C ARG A 186 -15.69 -10.99 15.26
N LEU A 187 -15.66 -9.85 15.93
CA LEU A 187 -16.68 -9.48 16.93
C LEU A 187 -17.65 -8.41 16.43
N LEU A 188 -17.20 -7.50 15.56
CA LEU A 188 -18.00 -6.34 15.17
C LEU A 188 -18.92 -6.64 13.98
N ASP A 189 -20.12 -6.04 14.04
CA ASP A 189 -20.98 -5.95 12.89
C ASP A 189 -20.35 -5.12 11.74
N VAL A 190 -20.97 -5.11 10.57
CA VAL A 190 -20.39 -4.43 9.41
C VAL A 190 -20.29 -2.90 9.60
N ASN A 191 -21.26 -2.26 10.23
CA ASN A 191 -21.23 -0.81 10.42
C ASN A 191 -20.09 -0.43 11.37
N ALA A 192 -19.95 -1.20 12.45
CA ALA A 192 -18.87 -1.06 13.42
C ALA A 192 -17.50 -1.31 12.77
N ARG A 193 -17.36 -2.35 11.94
CA ARG A 193 -16.12 -2.57 11.17
C ARG A 193 -15.78 -1.40 10.24
N VAL A 194 -16.75 -0.85 9.52
CA VAL A 194 -16.52 0.31 8.64
C VAL A 194 -16.08 1.54 9.45
N ALA A 195 -16.74 1.82 10.57
CA ALA A 195 -16.38 2.94 11.44
C ALA A 195 -14.95 2.79 11.97
N GLN A 196 -14.61 1.61 12.50
CA GLN A 196 -13.30 1.33 13.06
C GLN A 196 -12.19 1.36 12.02
N SER A 197 -12.39 0.75 10.85
CA SER A 197 -11.42 0.81 9.75
C SER A 197 -11.19 2.23 9.25
N LEU A 198 -12.24 3.06 9.19
CA LEU A 198 -12.09 4.46 8.85
C LEU A 198 -11.33 5.21 9.95
N ALA A 199 -11.69 5.04 11.22
CA ALA A 199 -11.01 5.68 12.36
C ALA A 199 -9.51 5.35 12.41
N GLN A 200 -9.11 4.12 12.08
CA GLN A 200 -7.70 3.72 11.99
C GLN A 200 -6.92 4.60 11.02
N LEU A 201 -7.49 5.00 9.88
CA LEU A 201 -6.82 5.87 8.90
C LEU A 201 -6.53 7.29 9.45
N PHE A 202 -7.15 7.67 10.58
CA PHE A 202 -6.93 8.94 11.27
C PHE A 202 -6.13 8.78 12.56
N ASN A 203 -5.45 7.65 12.77
CA ASN A 203 -4.62 7.42 13.94
C ASN A 203 -3.49 8.45 14.02
N PRO A 204 -3.48 9.38 14.99
CA PRO A 204 -2.53 10.50 15.02
C PRO A 204 -1.10 10.04 15.30
N ALA A 205 -0.91 8.85 15.88
CA ALA A 205 0.42 8.32 16.17
C ALA A 205 1.09 7.72 14.92
N LEU A 206 0.30 7.27 13.94
CA LEU A 206 0.80 6.65 12.71
C LEU A 206 0.69 7.57 11.51
N TYR A 207 -0.32 8.44 11.50
CA TYR A 207 -0.69 9.32 10.39
C TYR A 207 -0.98 10.74 10.88
N PRO A 208 0.03 11.46 11.40
CA PRO A 208 -0.16 12.77 12.00
C PRO A 208 -0.72 13.82 11.04
N ASP A 209 -0.61 13.60 9.72
CA ASP A 209 -0.94 14.58 8.69
C ASP A 209 -2.25 14.24 7.92
N THR A 210 -3.04 13.24 8.33
CA THR A 210 -4.26 12.83 7.60
C THR A 210 -5.37 13.90 7.57
N GLY A 211 -5.30 14.95 8.39
CA GLY A 211 -6.35 15.98 8.47
C GLY A 211 -7.71 15.38 8.84
N ALA A 212 -8.81 16.09 8.55
CA ALA A 212 -10.18 15.60 8.81
C ALA A 212 -10.81 14.89 7.60
N THR A 213 -10.10 14.82 6.47
CA THR A 213 -10.71 14.44 5.19
C THR A 213 -9.82 13.47 4.42
N LEU A 214 -10.42 12.39 3.92
CA LEU A 214 -9.74 11.39 3.13
C LEU A 214 -10.38 11.30 1.75
N ALA A 215 -9.58 11.54 0.71
CA ALA A 215 -10.00 11.28 -0.67
C ALA A 215 -9.91 9.77 -0.95
N ILE A 216 -11.02 9.07 -0.74
CA ILE A 216 -11.15 7.63 -0.92
C ILE A 216 -12.53 7.30 -1.49
N SER A 217 -12.59 6.38 -2.45
CA SER A 217 -13.86 5.88 -2.99
C SER A 217 -14.48 4.84 -2.05
N GLN A 218 -15.79 4.64 -2.16
CA GLN A 218 -16.48 3.58 -1.41
C GLN A 218 -16.02 2.17 -1.83
N GLU A 219 -15.50 2.03 -3.05
CA GLU A 219 -14.94 0.78 -3.55
C GLU A 219 -13.59 0.47 -2.91
N GLU A 220 -12.69 1.47 -2.83
CA GLU A 220 -11.41 1.35 -2.13
C GLU A 220 -11.62 1.10 -0.63
N LEU A 221 -12.57 1.80 0.00
CA LEU A 221 -12.95 1.52 1.38
C LEU A 221 -13.54 0.11 1.55
N GLY A 222 -14.31 -0.37 0.56
CA GLY A 222 -14.81 -1.75 0.56
C GLY A 222 -13.70 -2.79 0.53
N MET A 223 -12.65 -2.55 -0.27
CA MET A 223 -11.46 -3.41 -0.31
C MET A 223 -10.66 -3.38 0.99
N LEU A 224 -10.60 -2.23 1.68
CA LEU A 224 -9.95 -2.09 2.99
C LEU A 224 -10.70 -2.83 4.10
N VAL A 225 -12.03 -2.72 4.12
CA VAL A 225 -12.88 -3.33 5.17
C VAL A 225 -13.17 -4.81 4.87
N GLY A 226 -13.08 -5.21 3.60
CA GLY A 226 -13.42 -6.56 3.13
C GLY A 226 -14.94 -6.76 2.94
N VAL A 227 -15.67 -5.73 2.53
CA VAL A 227 -17.12 -5.79 2.27
C VAL A 227 -17.49 -5.13 0.94
N SER A 228 -18.68 -5.44 0.42
CA SER A 228 -19.10 -4.89 -0.88
C SER A 228 -19.31 -3.38 -0.84
N ARG A 229 -19.15 -2.71 -2.00
CA ARG A 229 -19.43 -1.27 -2.15
C ARG A 229 -20.85 -0.90 -1.70
N GLN A 230 -21.85 -1.73 -2.02
CA GLN A 230 -23.23 -1.52 -1.56
C GLN A 230 -23.32 -1.49 -0.04
N ARG A 231 -22.59 -2.40 0.63
CA ARG A 231 -22.60 -2.47 2.10
C ARG A 231 -21.83 -1.31 2.73
N ILE A 232 -20.74 -0.86 2.12
CA ILE A 232 -20.05 0.39 2.50
C ILE A 232 -21.00 1.57 2.40
N ASN A 233 -21.73 1.71 1.29
CA ASN A 233 -22.66 2.81 1.08
C ASN A 233 -23.71 2.88 2.21
N GLN A 234 -24.32 1.73 2.56
CA GLN A 234 -25.28 1.64 3.66
C GLN A 234 -24.67 2.03 5.01
N ALA A 235 -23.47 1.54 5.31
CA ALA A 235 -22.77 1.85 6.56
C ALA A 235 -22.41 3.34 6.66
N LEU A 236 -21.89 3.93 5.58
CA LEU A 236 -21.56 5.35 5.53
C LEU A 236 -22.80 6.24 5.69
N GLN A 237 -23.91 5.92 5.02
CA GLN A 237 -25.17 6.64 5.21
C GLN A 237 -25.68 6.55 6.66
N HIS A 238 -25.47 5.41 7.33
CA HIS A 238 -25.82 5.26 8.73
C HIS A 238 -24.95 6.12 9.64
N LEU A 239 -23.63 6.10 9.46
CA LEU A 239 -22.68 6.92 10.23
C LEU A 239 -22.88 8.42 9.98
N GLU A 240 -23.26 8.81 8.76
CA GLU A 240 -23.60 10.18 8.41
C GLU A 240 -24.88 10.66 9.10
N ARG A 241 -25.93 9.83 9.17
CA ARG A 241 -27.15 10.15 9.94
C ARG A 241 -26.87 10.34 11.44
N LEU A 242 -25.84 9.70 11.97
CA LEU A 242 -25.37 9.85 13.35
C LEU A 242 -24.43 11.05 13.54
N GLY A 243 -24.13 11.79 12.46
CA GLY A 243 -23.25 12.96 12.47
C GLY A 243 -21.78 12.63 12.75
N ALA A 244 -21.35 11.37 12.62
CA ALA A 244 -19.95 10.99 12.84
C ALA A 244 -19.04 11.40 11.66
N LEU A 245 -19.60 11.42 10.45
CA LEU A 245 -18.88 11.74 9.21
C LEU A 245 -19.82 12.40 8.20
N ARG A 246 -19.25 12.93 7.12
CA ARG A 246 -19.94 13.39 5.92
C ARG A 246 -19.35 12.72 4.69
N VAL A 247 -20.21 12.30 3.78
CA VAL A 247 -19.80 11.66 2.52
C VAL A 247 -19.93 12.66 1.37
N ALA A 248 -18.85 12.83 0.62
CA ALA A 248 -18.81 13.60 -0.61
C ALA A 248 -18.30 12.73 -1.77
N TYR A 249 -18.29 13.25 -2.99
CA TYR A 249 -17.82 12.50 -4.16
C TYR A 249 -16.34 12.15 -4.00
N ASN A 250 -16.04 10.83 -3.97
CA ASN A 250 -14.69 10.28 -3.74
C ASN A 250 -13.98 10.83 -2.49
N GLN A 251 -14.74 11.22 -1.48
CA GLN A 251 -14.20 11.88 -0.29
C GLN A 251 -15.06 11.57 0.94
N ILE A 252 -14.41 11.36 2.07
CA ILE A 252 -15.05 11.17 3.37
C ILE A 252 -14.43 12.17 4.34
N GLU A 253 -15.26 12.97 4.99
CA GLU A 253 -14.88 13.90 6.03
C GLU A 253 -15.32 13.36 7.39
N VAL A 254 -14.39 13.18 8.32
CA VAL A 254 -14.68 12.76 9.68
C VAL A 254 -15.02 14.01 10.50
N LEU A 255 -16.26 14.07 11.00
CA LEU A 255 -16.76 15.21 11.77
C LEU A 255 -16.46 15.05 13.27
N ASP A 256 -16.47 13.80 13.76
CA ASP A 256 -16.22 13.45 15.16
C ASP A 256 -15.42 12.14 15.22
N LEU A 257 -14.09 12.27 15.23
CA LEU A 257 -13.18 11.13 15.29
C LEU A 257 -13.34 10.30 16.58
N PRO A 258 -13.44 10.91 17.78
CA PRO A 258 -13.72 10.16 19.01
C PRO A 258 -15.01 9.32 18.92
N ARG A 259 -16.11 9.88 18.40
CA ARG A 259 -17.36 9.13 18.20
C ARG A 259 -17.19 8.00 17.19
N LEU A 260 -16.51 8.26 16.07
CA LEU A 260 -16.24 7.25 15.05
C LEU A 260 -15.40 6.09 15.62
N ALA A 261 -14.37 6.40 16.41
CA ALA A 261 -13.50 5.43 17.05
C ALA A 261 -14.17 4.68 18.22
N ALA A 262 -15.20 5.25 18.85
CA ALA A 262 -15.98 4.58 19.89
C ALA A 262 -17.14 3.73 19.32
N PHE A 263 -17.49 3.90 18.04
CA PHE A 263 -18.66 3.26 17.44
C PHE A 263 -18.50 1.73 17.39
N GLY A 264 -19.47 1.02 17.97
CA GLY A 264 -19.50 -0.44 18.01
C GLY A 264 -18.62 -1.06 19.10
N MET A 265 -17.95 -0.26 19.94
CA MET A 265 -17.10 -0.80 21.01
C MET A 265 -17.89 -1.50 22.12
N GLU A 266 -19.20 -1.25 22.23
CA GLU A 266 -20.11 -1.98 23.10
C GLU A 266 -20.35 -3.44 22.68
N GLN A 267 -19.88 -3.84 21.49
CA GLN A 267 -20.02 -5.21 20.95
C GLN A 267 -18.85 -6.14 21.34
N ILE A 268 -17.86 -5.62 22.08
CA ILE A 268 -16.60 -6.29 22.41
C ILE A 268 -16.52 -6.60 23.91
#